data_AF-A0A3D0T3X3-F1
#
_entry.id   AF-A0A3D0T3X3-F1
#
_cell.length_a   1.000
_cell.length_b   1.000
_cell.length_c   1.000
_cell.angle_alpha   90.00
_cell.angle_beta   90.00
_cell.angle_gamma   90.00
#
_symmetry.space_group_name_H-M   'P 1'
#
loop_
_entity.id
_entity.type
_entity.pdbx_description
1 polymer ?
#
loop_
_entity_poly.entity_id
_entity_poly.type
_entity_poly.pdbx_seq_one_letter_code
_entity_poly.pdbx_strand_id
1 'polypeptide(L)' 'MTKQESTGTDSRKLTPAERIWHTVGLIPEGNVASYGKIADLAGLPGRARYVGYCLRNVPASLKLPWHRVLRSNGQIAFQA' A
#
# COMPACT_ATOMS: atom_id res chain seq x y z
N MET A 1 6.23 25.52 -8.25
CA MET A 1 7.40 24.62 -8.37
C MET A 1 6.90 23.21 -8.65
N THR A 2 6.40 23.01 -9.86
CA THR A 2 5.83 21.75 -10.38
C THR A 2 6.83 21.24 -11.40
N LYS A 3 7.50 20.12 -11.17
CA LYS A 3 7.99 19.16 -12.18
C LYS A 3 8.46 17.88 -11.48
N GLN A 4 7.67 16.83 -11.58
CA GLN A 4 8.13 15.44 -11.44
C GLN A 4 7.85 14.81 -12.79
N GLU A 5 8.87 14.71 -13.63
CA GLU A 5 8.84 13.88 -14.83
C GLU A 5 10.26 13.41 -15.11
N SER A 6 10.45 12.10 -15.10
CA SER A 6 11.50 11.31 -15.77
C SER A 6 11.12 9.85 -15.51
N THR A 7 10.22 9.25 -16.29
CA THR A 7 10.59 8.34 -17.40
C THR A 7 11.97 7.70 -17.23
N GLY A 8 11.95 6.46 -16.75
CA GLY A 8 13.10 5.56 -16.74
C GLY A 8 12.60 4.14 -16.91
N THR A 9 12.66 3.63 -18.13
CA THR A 9 12.64 2.19 -18.41
C THR A 9 13.91 1.62 -17.78
N ASP A 10 13.83 1.31 -16.51
CA ASP A 10 14.90 0.71 -15.74
C ASP A 10 14.35 -0.57 -15.14
N SER A 11 15.07 -1.67 -15.34
CA SER A 11 14.86 -2.95 -14.64
C SER A 11 15.19 -2.80 -13.15
N ARG A 12 14.68 -1.77 -12.48
CA ARG A 12 14.85 -1.47 -11.07
C ARG A 12 13.78 -2.22 -10.31
N LYS A 13 14.24 -3.15 -9.47
CA LYS A 13 13.38 -3.80 -8.48
C LYS A 13 12.70 -2.70 -7.66
N LEU A 14 11.37 -2.68 -7.69
CA LEU A 14 10.56 -1.81 -6.83
C LEU A 14 10.99 -1.99 -5.37
N THR A 15 11.13 -0.89 -4.65
CA THR A 15 11.39 -0.94 -3.21
C THR A 15 10.25 -1.68 -2.49
N PRO A 16 10.50 -2.26 -1.31
CA PRO A 16 9.46 -2.88 -0.50
C PRO A 16 8.22 -1.99 -0.29
N ALA A 17 8.42 -0.69 -0.10
CA ALA A 17 7.33 0.29 0.07
C ALA A 17 6.54 0.50 -1.23
N GLU A 18 7.21 0.68 -2.36
CA GLU A 18 6.55 0.85 -3.66
C GLU A 18 5.74 -0.39 -4.06
N ARG A 19 6.25 -1.59 -3.73
CA ARG A 19 5.51 -2.86 -3.95
C ARG A 19 4.23 -2.91 -3.14
N ILE A 20 4.27 -2.43 -1.89
CA ILE A 20 3.09 -2.33 -1.03
C ILE A 20 2.11 -1.31 -1.62
N TRP A 21 2.58 -0.13 -2.01
CA TRP A 21 1.74 0.91 -2.61
C TRP A 21 1.06 0.44 -3.89
N HIS A 22 1.81 -0.22 -4.77
CA HIS A 22 1.26 -0.82 -5.99
C HIS A 22 0.17 -1.86 -5.66
N THR A 23 0.43 -2.74 -4.69
CA THR A 23 -0.54 -3.76 -4.26
C THR A 23 -1.81 -3.15 -3.69
N VAL A 24 -1.69 -2.07 -2.90
CA VAL A 24 -2.86 -1.34 -2.35
C VAL A 24 -3.64 -0.64 -3.45
N GLY A 25 -2.98 -0.12 -4.48
CA GLY A 25 -3.63 0.48 -5.64
C GLY A 25 -4.44 -0.50 -6.48
N LEU A 26 -4.14 -1.81 -6.41
CA LEU A 26 -4.87 -2.85 -7.12
C LEU A 26 -6.18 -3.26 -6.44
N ILE A 27 -6.49 -2.76 -5.24
CA ILE A 27 -7.72 -3.13 -4.53
C ILE A 27 -8.93 -2.52 -5.26
N PRO A 28 -9.83 -3.34 -5.84
CA PRO A 28 -10.98 -2.82 -6.57
C PRO A 28 -11.97 -2.15 -5.63
N GLU A 29 -12.85 -1.34 -6.19
CA GLU A 29 -13.90 -0.69 -5.41
C GLU A 29 -14.86 -1.73 -4.82
N GLY A 30 -15.41 -1.44 -3.62
CA GLY A 30 -16.26 -2.38 -2.88
C GLY A 30 -15.52 -3.54 -2.21
N ASN A 31 -14.19 -3.64 -2.40
CA ASN A 31 -13.37 -4.66 -1.76
C ASN A 31 -12.37 -4.05 -0.78
N VAL A 32 -12.00 -4.86 0.21
CA VAL A 32 -11.04 -4.52 1.25
C VAL A 32 -10.02 -5.64 1.41
N ALA A 33 -8.81 -5.28 1.84
CA ALA A 33 -7.74 -6.24 2.07
C ALA A 33 -7.13 -6.02 3.45
N SER A 34 -6.65 -7.10 4.07
CA SER A 34 -5.98 -6.99 5.37
C SER A 34 -4.51 -6.59 5.22
N TYR A 35 -3.94 -5.91 6.24
CA TYR A 35 -2.51 -5.58 6.27
C TYR A 35 -1.60 -6.79 6.02
N GLY A 36 -1.96 -7.96 6.57
CA GLY A 36 -1.23 -9.20 6.33
C GLY A 36 -1.33 -9.65 4.87
N LYS A 37 -2.54 -9.64 4.30
CA LYS A 37 -2.76 -10.02 2.90
C LYS A 37 -2.01 -9.12 1.94
N ILE A 38 -1.96 -7.81 2.21
CA ILE A 38 -1.18 -6.86 1.41
C ILE A 38 0.31 -7.15 1.51
N ALA A 39 0.82 -7.48 2.70
CA ALA A 39 2.22 -7.86 2.88
C ALA A 39 2.56 -9.15 2.09
N ASP A 40 1.68 -10.14 2.12
CA ASP A 40 1.86 -11.41 1.39
C ASP A 40 1.83 -11.20 -0.14
N LEU A 41 0.85 -10.44 -0.64
CA LEU A 41 0.71 -10.10 -2.08
C LEU A 41 1.87 -9.22 -2.55
N ALA A 42 2.32 -8.31 -1.70
CA ALA A 42 3.55 -7.58 -1.90
C ALA A 42 4.78 -8.42 -1.55
N GLY A 43 4.76 -9.76 -1.59
CA GLY A 43 5.90 -10.68 -1.43
C GLY A 43 6.80 -10.40 -0.22
N LEU A 44 6.22 -9.89 0.86
CA LEU A 44 6.85 -9.57 2.14
C LEU A 44 6.05 -10.25 3.25
N PRO A 45 5.94 -11.59 3.25
CA PRO A 45 5.06 -12.31 4.17
C PRO A 45 5.41 -12.02 5.63
N GLY A 46 4.38 -11.90 6.47
CA GLY A 46 4.52 -11.58 7.90
C GLY A 46 4.88 -10.12 8.22
N ARG A 47 5.06 -9.24 7.21
CA ARG A 47 5.40 -7.82 7.42
C ARG A 47 4.19 -6.88 7.49
N ALA A 48 3.08 -7.33 8.07
CA ALA A 48 1.84 -6.53 8.19
C ALA A 48 2.07 -5.17 8.89
N ARG A 49 2.93 -5.13 9.92
CA ARG A 49 3.26 -3.89 10.64
C ARG A 49 4.04 -2.89 9.78
N TYR A 50 4.87 -3.40 8.87
CA TYR A 50 5.62 -2.61 7.90
C TYR A 50 4.69 -1.97 6.86
N VAL A 51 3.63 -2.67 6.44
CA VAL A 51 2.59 -2.09 5.56
C VAL A 51 1.98 -0.84 6.17
N GLY A 52 1.62 -0.87 7.46
CA GLY A 52 1.11 0.31 8.16
C GLY A 52 2.11 1.48 8.20
N TYR A 53 3.40 1.18 8.39
CA TYR A 53 4.46 2.18 8.31
C TYR A 53 4.58 2.78 6.90
N CYS A 54 4.55 1.94 5.85
CA CYS A 54 4.60 2.40 4.46
C CYS A 54 3.39 3.25 4.09
N LEU A 55 2.20 2.91 4.59
CA LEU A 55 0.98 3.71 4.38
C LEU A 55 1.03 5.07 5.08
N ARG A 56 1.70 5.17 6.24
CA ARG A 56 1.92 6.45 6.93
C ARG A 56 2.92 7.36 6.22
N ASN A 57 3.88 6.79 5.49
CA ASN A 57 4.93 7.53 4.79
C ASN A 57 4.66 7.65 3.27
N VAL A 58 3.38 7.55 2.86
CA VAL A 58 3.00 7.72 1.45
C VAL A 58 3.28 9.17 1.01
N PRO A 59 3.96 9.37 -0.13
CA PRO A 59 4.11 10.70 -0.71
C PRO A 59 2.73 11.25 -1.10
N ALA A 60 2.46 12.51 -0.77
CA ALA A 60 1.14 13.14 -0.99
C ALA A 60 0.70 13.19 -2.47
N SER A 61 1.64 13.03 -3.40
CA SER A 61 1.38 12.91 -4.84
C SER A 61 0.66 11.61 -5.23
N LEU A 62 0.75 10.56 -4.39
CA LEU A 62 0.20 9.25 -4.68
C LEU A 62 -1.17 9.06 -4.02
N LYS A 63 -2.24 9.07 -4.84
CA LYS A 63 -3.61 8.83 -4.37
C LYS A 63 -3.84 7.34 -4.14
N LEU A 64 -3.45 6.84 -2.96
CA LEU A 64 -3.70 5.47 -2.56
C LEU A 64 -5.03 5.31 -1.82
N PRO A 65 -5.79 4.23 -2.10
CA PRO A 65 -7.02 3.90 -1.37
C PRO A 65 -6.69 3.25 -0.01
N TRP A 66 -5.94 3.95 0.85
CA TRP A 66 -5.50 3.44 2.16
C TRP A 66 -6.66 3.03 3.06
N HIS A 67 -7.83 3.65 2.89
CA HIS A 67 -9.07 3.34 3.61
C HIS A 67 -9.58 1.91 3.34
N ARG A 68 -9.13 1.25 2.26
CA ARG A 68 -9.49 -0.14 1.93
C ARG A 68 -8.60 -1.18 2.63
N VAL A 69 -7.62 -0.73 3.43
CA VAL A 69 -6.71 -1.63 4.17
C VAL A 69 -7.16 -1.73 5.62
N LEU A 70 -7.65 -2.91 6.00
CA LEU A 70 -8.24 -3.18 7.32
C LEU A 70 -7.39 -4.15 8.15
N ARG A 71 -7.76 -4.29 9.43
CA ARG A 71 -7.18 -5.32 10.31
C ARG A 71 -7.57 -6.72 9.83
N SER A 72 -6.87 -7.75 10.31
CA SER A 72 -7.13 -9.16 9.94
C SER A 72 -8.55 -9.64 10.27
N ASN A 73 -9.22 -8.99 11.23
CA ASN A 73 -10.59 -9.25 11.62
C ASN A 73 -11.63 -8.48 10.78
N GLY A 74 -11.21 -7.75 9.75
CA GLY A 74 -12.12 -6.96 8.90
C GLY A 74 -12.75 -5.74 9.58
N GLN A 75 -12.33 -5.42 10.81
CA GLN A 75 -12.86 -4.28 11.55
C GLN A 75 -12.00 -3.03 11.32
N ILE A 76 -12.68 -1.88 11.26
CA ILE A 76 -12.03 -0.57 11.34
C ILE A 76 -11.47 -0.37 12.76
N ALA A 77 -10.36 0.37 12.87
CA ALA A 77 -9.67 0.54 14.15
C ALA A 77 -10.46 1.37 15.18
N PHE A 78 -11.50 2.07 14.73
CA PHE A 78 -12.39 2.88 15.56
C PHE A 78 -13.73 2.16 15.69
N GLN A 79 -14.17 1.88 16.92
CA GLN A 79 -15.56 1.52 17.16
C GLN A 79 -16.42 2.79 17.11
N ALA A 80 -17.64 2.64 16.59
CA ALA A 80 -18.67 3.69 16.63
C ALA A 80 -19.12 3.96 18.06
#